data_AF-A0A183E5M9-F1
#
_entry.id   AF-A0A183E5M9-F1
#
_cell.length_a   1.000
_cell.length_b   1.000
_cell.length_c   1.000
_cell.angle_alpha   90.00
_cell.angle_beta   90.00
_cell.angle_gamma   90.00
#
_symmetry.space_group_name_H-M   'P 1'
#
loop_
_entity.id
_entity.type
_entity.pdbx_description
1 polymer ?
#
loop_
_entity_poly.entity_id
_entity_poly.type
_entity_poly.pdbx_seq_one_letter_code
_entity_poly.pdbx_strand_id
1 'polypeptide(L)'
;MCSPETLPLTMEPESGFYRDPVIVLDFQSLYPSIIIAYNYCFTTCLGKVLNIENVAAVGKAVELGGLSYCCPRLARILDARQLALKLIANVTYGYAAANFSGRMPCVEVADAIVSKGRETLERAIEMVNNGNYGGARVVYGDTDSMFVLCPGSSRAEAFEIGRKIADDVTNANPNPVKLKLEKIMHPLILESKKRYVGMSYESINEDEGIFDAVGIETVRRDSCPLVSRVSDMSRMVRYLDMQLSNLDKMPVSDFVFSREYRKSYAESAVVASKLIAE
;
A
#
# COMPACT_ATOMS: atom_id res chain seq x y z
N MET A 1 27.21 3.19 14.45
CA MET A 1 25.95 3.76 13.92
C MET A 1 24.81 3.16 14.71
N CYS A 2 23.83 3.98 15.08
CA CYS A 2 22.65 3.51 15.79
C CYS A 2 21.75 2.70 14.86
N SER A 3 20.97 1.79 15.42
CA SER A 3 19.92 1.09 14.67
C SER A 3 18.72 2.02 14.48
N PRO A 4 17.95 1.89 13.38
CA PRO A 4 16.67 2.58 13.23
C PRO A 4 15.76 2.26 14.41
N GLU A 5 15.18 3.29 15.02
CA GLU A 5 14.30 3.17 16.19
C GLU A 5 12.82 3.21 15.80
N THR A 6 12.49 3.78 14.64
CA THR A 6 11.09 4.00 14.25
C THR A 6 10.61 2.99 13.22
N LEU A 7 9.44 2.41 13.49
CA LEU A 7 8.73 1.52 12.56
C LEU A 7 7.54 2.25 11.92
N PRO A 8 7.23 1.94 10.65
CA PRO A 8 6.02 2.45 10.01
C PRO A 8 4.76 1.91 10.69
N LEU A 9 3.64 2.63 10.51
CA LEU A 9 2.34 2.18 11.00
C LEU A 9 1.75 1.13 10.05
N THR A 10 1.41 -0.04 10.60
CA THR A 10 0.51 -1.00 9.95
C THR A 10 -0.51 -1.43 11.00
N MET A 11 -1.75 -0.98 10.84
CA MET A 11 -2.84 -1.31 11.74
C MET A 11 -3.23 -2.78 11.59
N GLU A 12 -3.74 -3.38 12.66
CA GLU A 12 -4.46 -4.65 12.51
C GLU A 12 -5.79 -4.37 11.80
N PRO A 13 -6.10 -5.05 10.68
CA PRO A 13 -7.39 -4.89 10.04
C PRO A 13 -8.48 -5.49 10.93
N GLU A 14 -9.65 -4.86 10.90
CA GLU A 14 -10.87 -5.53 11.32
C GLU A 14 -11.24 -6.60 10.29
N SER A 15 -10.77 -7.83 10.49
CA SER A 15 -11.02 -8.92 9.55
C SER A 15 -12.51 -9.22 9.42
N GLY A 16 -13.00 -9.29 8.18
CA GLY A 16 -14.41 -9.50 7.94
C GLY A 16 -14.84 -9.28 6.49
N PHE A 17 -16.12 -9.54 6.25
CA PHE A 17 -16.79 -9.26 4.99
C PHE A 17 -17.58 -7.96 5.08
N TYR A 18 -17.15 -6.96 4.31
CA TYR A 18 -17.75 -5.65 4.22
C TYR A 18 -18.67 -5.59 3.02
N ARG A 19 -19.97 -5.52 3.31
CA ARG A 19 -21.02 -5.33 2.30
C ARG A 19 -21.17 -3.88 1.90
N ASP A 20 -20.93 -2.96 2.83
CA ASP A 20 -20.98 -1.53 2.56
C ASP A 20 -19.68 -1.05 1.88
N PRO A 21 -19.70 0.08 1.15
CA PRO A 21 -18.52 0.59 0.48
C PRO A 21 -17.38 0.92 1.45
N VAL A 22 -16.16 0.51 1.07
CA VAL A 22 -14.92 0.87 1.75
C VAL A 22 -14.08 1.74 0.84
N ILE A 23 -13.81 2.97 1.26
CA ILE A 23 -13.01 3.94 0.54
C ILE A 23 -11.53 3.64 0.78
N VAL A 24 -10.74 3.59 -0.29
CA VAL A 24 -9.29 3.45 -0.22
C VAL A 24 -8.64 4.80 -0.55
N LEU A 25 -7.99 5.37 0.46
CA LEU A 25 -7.28 6.64 0.40
C LEU A 25 -5.77 6.36 0.52
N ASP A 26 -4.95 6.96 -0.35
CA ASP A 26 -3.50 6.76 -0.38
C ASP A 26 -2.76 8.10 -0.50
N PHE A 27 -1.68 8.27 0.28
CA PHE A 27 -0.84 9.46 0.21
C PHE A 27 0.09 9.40 -1.01
N GLN A 28 0.05 10.45 -1.83
CA GLN A 28 0.88 10.51 -3.03
C GLN A 28 2.36 10.72 -2.65
N SER A 29 3.16 9.67 -2.82
CA SER A 29 4.60 9.69 -2.53
C SER A 29 4.90 10.19 -1.12
N LEU A 30 4.31 9.56 -0.10
CA LEU A 30 4.35 10.02 1.29
C LEU A 30 5.74 10.45 1.76
N TYR A 31 6.74 9.56 1.71
CA TYR A 31 8.09 9.87 2.21
C TYR A 31 8.80 10.98 1.43
N PRO A 32 8.84 10.97 0.07
CA PRO A 32 9.35 12.10 -0.69
C PRO A 32 8.65 13.43 -0.37
N SER A 33 7.32 13.42 -0.23
CA SER A 33 6.53 14.61 0.08
C SER A 33 6.86 15.15 1.48
N ILE A 34 7.06 14.27 2.47
CA ILE A 34 7.50 14.64 3.82
C ILE A 34 8.91 15.23 3.81
N ILE A 35 9.84 14.61 3.06
CA ILE A 35 11.22 15.10 2.93
C ILE A 35 11.22 16.56 2.44
N ILE A 36 10.41 16.87 1.43
CA ILE A 36 10.30 18.21 0.86
C ILE A 36 9.60 19.15 1.85
N ALA A 37 8.43 18.78 2.36
CA ALA A 37 7.60 19.64 3.20
C ALA A 37 8.29 20.06 4.51
N TYR A 38 9.07 19.15 5.10
CA TYR A 38 9.74 19.36 6.38
C TYR A 38 11.24 19.63 6.25
N ASN A 39 11.76 19.80 5.02
CA ASN A 39 13.16 20.10 4.73
C ASN A 39 14.15 19.09 5.36
N TYR A 40 13.85 17.79 5.24
CA TYR A 40 14.72 16.73 5.74
C TYR A 40 15.89 16.48 4.77
N CYS A 41 17.10 16.76 5.23
CA CYS A 41 18.32 16.59 4.45
C CYS A 41 19.50 16.31 5.39
N PHE A 42 20.54 15.66 4.89
CA PHE A 42 21.82 15.52 5.60
C PHE A 42 22.38 16.89 6.04
N THR A 43 22.22 17.93 5.22
CA THR A 43 22.71 19.28 5.51
C THR A 43 21.87 20.05 6.53
N THR A 44 20.67 19.55 6.84
CA THR A 44 19.73 20.18 7.80
C THR A 44 19.56 19.36 9.07
N CYS A 45 20.25 18.21 9.17
CA CYS A 45 20.22 17.35 10.34
C CYS A 45 21.11 17.92 11.46
N LEU A 46 20.48 18.44 12.52
CA LEU A 46 21.16 19.02 13.68
C LEU A 46 21.41 18.02 14.83
N GLY A 47 20.88 16.80 14.75
CA GLY A 47 20.99 15.75 15.78
C GLY A 47 19.74 15.56 16.63
N LYS A 48 19.77 14.61 17.59
CA LYS A 48 18.63 14.33 18.50
C LYS A 48 18.40 15.49 19.49
N VAL A 49 17.13 15.85 19.69
CA VAL A 49 16.67 17.01 20.50
C VAL A 49 17.12 16.96 21.97
N LEU A 50 17.49 15.78 22.50
CA LEU A 50 18.06 15.62 23.85
C LEU A 50 19.31 16.48 24.11
N ASN A 51 19.92 17.08 23.08
CA ASN A 51 21.14 17.86 23.18
C ASN A 51 21.05 19.32 22.70
N ILE A 52 19.87 19.87 22.34
CA ILE A 52 19.80 21.24 21.78
C ILE A 52 18.53 21.98 22.23
N GLU A 53 18.73 23.07 22.98
CA GLU A 53 17.72 24.09 23.27
C GLU A 53 17.58 25.08 22.08
N ASN A 54 16.33 25.32 21.68
CA ASN A 54 15.83 26.36 20.76
C ASN A 54 16.17 26.24 19.25
N VAL A 55 15.11 26.19 18.42
CA VAL A 55 14.69 27.22 17.43
C VAL A 55 13.78 26.60 16.35
N ALA A 56 12.68 27.30 16.04
CA ALA A 56 11.72 27.01 14.97
C ALA A 56 11.73 28.10 13.89
N ALA A 57 11.50 27.74 12.61
CA ALA A 57 10.49 28.31 11.67
C ALA A 57 10.85 28.28 10.14
N VAL A 58 10.05 27.51 9.38
CA VAL A 58 9.27 27.76 8.11
C VAL A 58 9.91 28.24 6.77
N GLY A 59 9.74 27.44 5.68
CA GLY A 59 8.85 27.76 4.54
C GLY A 59 9.38 28.01 3.11
N LYS A 60 9.02 27.13 2.13
CA LYS A 60 8.43 27.43 0.79
C LYS A 60 8.22 26.16 -0.07
N ALA A 61 7.15 26.11 -0.88
CA ALA A 61 6.76 24.96 -1.72
C ALA A 61 6.93 25.22 -3.25
N VAL A 62 7.08 24.13 -4.03
CA VAL A 62 7.18 24.13 -5.51
C VAL A 62 6.21 23.07 -6.07
N GLU A 63 5.43 23.43 -7.09
CA GLU A 63 4.48 22.54 -7.79
C GLU A 63 5.07 21.96 -9.07
N LEU A 64 4.67 20.72 -9.41
CA LEU A 64 4.84 20.14 -10.74
C LEU A 64 3.56 19.37 -11.14
N GLY A 65 2.87 19.87 -12.17
CA GLY A 65 1.78 19.19 -12.90
C GLY A 65 2.31 18.14 -13.89
N GLY A 66 1.53 17.29 -14.57
CA GLY A 66 0.09 17.25 -14.81
C GLY A 66 -0.17 17.03 -16.31
N LEU A 67 -0.22 15.77 -16.79
CA LEU A 67 -0.63 15.41 -18.16
C LEU A 67 -1.36 14.06 -18.19
N SER A 68 -2.47 13.99 -18.93
CA SER A 68 -3.25 12.75 -19.19
C SER A 68 -3.22 12.44 -20.70
N TYR A 69 -3.07 11.17 -21.06
CA TYR A 69 -2.92 10.71 -22.44
C TYR A 69 -3.82 9.50 -22.76
N CYS A 70 -4.59 9.59 -23.84
CA CYS A 70 -5.43 8.50 -24.35
C CYS A 70 -4.68 7.64 -25.38
N CYS A 71 -3.75 6.78 -24.93
CA CYS A 71 -3.19 5.71 -25.77
C CYS A 71 -2.68 4.54 -24.89
N PRO A 72 -3.22 3.30 -25.01
CA PRO A 72 -2.86 2.19 -24.12
C PRO A 72 -1.37 1.80 -24.12
N ARG A 73 -0.67 2.00 -25.24
CA ARG A 73 0.77 1.71 -25.36
C ARG A 73 1.64 2.82 -24.75
N LEU A 74 1.20 4.07 -24.85
CA LEU A 74 1.87 5.21 -24.22
C LEU A 74 1.63 5.21 -22.70
N ALA A 75 0.43 4.86 -22.24
CA ALA A 75 0.09 4.70 -20.83
C ALA A 75 1.06 3.72 -20.14
N ARG A 76 1.28 2.53 -20.71
CA ARG A 76 2.26 1.56 -20.17
C ARG A 76 3.69 2.11 -20.04
N ILE A 77 4.13 2.91 -21.01
CA ILE A 77 5.48 3.52 -20.99
C ILE A 77 5.55 4.61 -19.92
N LEU A 78 4.50 5.43 -19.81
CA LEU A 78 4.41 6.49 -18.81
C LEU A 78 4.28 5.92 -17.39
N ASP A 79 3.52 4.85 -17.21
CA ASP A 79 3.42 4.11 -15.94
C ASP A 79 4.79 3.53 -15.54
N ALA A 80 5.52 2.93 -16.49
CA ALA A 80 6.86 2.43 -16.22
C ALA A 80 7.83 3.56 -15.84
N ARG A 81 7.73 4.75 -16.48
CA ARG A 81 8.52 5.93 -16.12
C ARG A 81 8.14 6.48 -14.75
N GLN A 82 6.84 6.58 -14.44
CA GLN A 82 6.35 6.99 -13.14
C GLN A 82 6.81 6.03 -12.04
N LEU A 83 6.75 4.72 -12.29
CA LEU A 83 7.24 3.70 -11.37
C LEU A 83 8.75 3.82 -11.15
N ALA A 84 9.53 4.10 -12.19
CA ALA A 84 10.96 4.34 -12.08
C ALA A 84 11.29 5.61 -11.28
N LEU A 85 10.57 6.71 -11.51
CA LEU A 85 10.72 7.95 -10.74
C LEU A 85 10.33 7.76 -9.27
N LYS A 86 9.22 7.04 -9.02
CA LYS A 86 8.81 6.62 -7.67
C LYS A 86 9.89 5.78 -6.99
N LEU A 87 10.50 4.85 -7.72
CA LEU A 87 11.59 4.03 -7.21
C LEU A 87 12.81 4.89 -6.84
N ILE A 88 13.24 5.82 -7.69
CA ILE A 88 14.36 6.74 -7.38
C ILE A 88 14.07 7.53 -6.11
N ALA A 89 12.86 8.08 -5.98
CA ALA A 89 12.46 8.83 -4.80
C ALA A 89 12.44 7.95 -3.53
N ASN A 90 11.91 6.73 -3.63
CA ASN A 90 11.88 5.77 -2.51
C ASN A 90 13.27 5.27 -2.11
N VAL A 91 14.15 5.02 -3.10
CA VAL A 91 15.55 4.63 -2.87
C VAL A 91 16.32 5.76 -2.19
N THR A 92 15.96 7.02 -2.40
CA THR A 92 16.61 8.16 -1.73
C THR A 92 16.44 8.08 -0.20
N TYR A 93 15.24 7.76 0.30
CA TYR A 93 15.05 7.47 1.74
C TYR A 93 15.76 6.17 2.15
N GLY A 94 15.64 5.10 1.35
CA GLY A 94 16.30 3.82 1.64
C GLY A 94 17.83 3.91 1.74
N TYR A 95 18.45 4.84 1.01
CA TYR A 95 19.88 5.13 1.07
C TYR A 95 20.28 5.75 2.41
N ALA A 96 19.46 6.64 2.97
CA ALA A 96 19.71 7.20 4.31
C ALA A 96 19.66 6.12 5.40
N ALA A 97 18.81 5.10 5.25
CA ALA A 97 18.67 3.98 6.19
C ALA A 97 19.70 2.84 6.00
N ALA A 98 20.56 2.90 4.98
CA ALA A 98 21.39 1.77 4.55
C ALA A 98 22.62 1.52 5.45
N ASN A 99 22.41 1.05 6.68
CA ASN A 99 23.48 0.85 7.67
C ASN A 99 24.51 -0.25 7.33
N PHE A 100 24.12 -1.27 6.56
CA PHE A 100 24.99 -2.42 6.29
C PHE A 100 25.97 -2.18 5.13
N SER A 101 25.52 -1.49 4.07
CA SER A 101 26.28 -1.33 2.81
C SER A 101 26.26 0.09 2.24
N GLY A 102 25.63 1.04 2.94
CA GLY A 102 25.53 2.42 2.50
C GLY A 102 26.87 3.15 2.64
N ARG A 103 27.16 4.05 1.69
CA ARG A 103 28.39 4.87 1.73
C ARG A 103 28.26 6.12 2.59
N MET A 104 27.02 6.56 2.87
CA MET A 104 26.71 7.72 3.71
C MET A 104 25.31 7.57 4.34
N PRO A 105 25.11 6.59 5.24
CA PRO A 105 23.82 6.44 5.93
C PRO A 105 23.66 7.52 7.01
N CYS A 106 22.43 7.98 7.21
CA CYS A 106 22.02 8.85 8.31
C CYS A 106 20.67 8.36 8.84
N VAL A 107 20.76 7.61 9.93
CA VAL A 107 19.64 6.90 10.55
C VAL A 107 18.68 7.89 11.17
N GLU A 108 19.19 9.01 11.69
CA GLU A 108 18.41 10.07 12.29
C GLU A 108 17.42 10.69 11.30
N VAL A 109 17.87 10.94 10.06
CA VAL A 109 17.01 11.44 8.98
C VAL A 109 16.00 10.38 8.56
N ALA A 110 16.43 9.13 8.42
CA ALA A 110 15.54 8.03 8.08
C ALA A 110 14.42 7.82 9.14
N ASP A 111 14.78 7.79 10.42
CA ASP A 111 13.83 7.66 11.53
C ASP A 111 12.88 8.85 11.59
N ALA A 112 13.36 10.07 11.38
CA ALA A 112 12.51 11.26 11.33
C ALA A 112 11.47 11.19 10.20
N ILE A 113 11.86 10.70 9.01
CA ILE A 113 10.95 10.51 7.87
C ILE A 113 9.85 9.49 8.22
N VAL A 114 10.23 8.33 8.75
CA VAL A 114 9.27 7.26 9.10
C VAL A 114 8.34 7.70 10.23
N SER A 115 8.89 8.35 11.25
CA SER A 115 8.14 8.89 12.39
C SER A 115 7.11 9.92 11.94
N LYS A 116 7.52 10.87 11.09
CA LYS A 116 6.61 11.87 10.54
C LYS A 116 5.54 11.23 9.66
N GLY A 117 5.89 10.22 8.86
CA GLY A 117 4.93 9.48 8.03
C GLY A 117 3.86 8.77 8.87
N ARG A 118 4.30 8.12 9.95
CA ARG A 118 3.40 7.51 10.93
C ARG A 118 2.48 8.55 11.58
N GLU A 119 3.02 9.65 12.10
CA GLU A 119 2.23 10.73 12.71
C GLU A 119 1.21 11.31 11.71
N THR A 120 1.61 11.52 10.45
CA THR A 120 0.71 12.02 9.40
C THR A 120 -0.46 11.07 9.15
N LEU A 121 -0.22 9.76 9.11
CA LEU A 121 -1.29 8.77 8.95
C LEU A 121 -2.17 8.68 10.20
N GLU A 122 -1.59 8.66 11.41
CA GLU A 122 -2.34 8.64 12.68
C GLU A 122 -3.26 9.87 12.80
N ARG A 123 -2.77 11.06 12.47
CA ARG A 123 -3.58 12.29 12.45
C ARG A 123 -4.71 12.23 11.42
N ALA A 124 -4.46 11.64 10.24
CA ALA A 124 -5.50 11.46 9.23
C ALA A 124 -6.59 10.49 9.70
N ILE A 125 -6.20 9.40 10.38
CA ILE A 125 -7.13 8.42 10.97
C ILE A 125 -7.98 9.08 12.06
N GLU A 126 -7.37 9.84 12.97
CA GLU A 126 -8.08 10.58 14.01
C GLU A 126 -9.07 11.60 13.41
N MET A 127 -8.67 12.29 12.34
CA MET A 127 -9.53 13.24 11.64
C MET A 127 -10.76 12.57 11.03
N VAL A 128 -10.59 11.40 10.42
CA VAL A 128 -11.71 10.62 9.85
C VAL A 128 -12.63 10.09 10.94
N ASN A 129 -12.08 9.45 11.98
CA ASN A 129 -12.87 8.81 13.02
C ASN A 129 -13.64 9.81 13.90
N ASN A 130 -13.08 11.00 14.14
CA ASN A 130 -13.73 12.05 14.93
C ASN A 130 -14.51 13.07 14.07
N GLY A 131 -14.36 13.01 12.75
CA GLY A 131 -14.96 13.94 11.81
C GLY A 131 -16.43 13.64 11.50
N ASN A 132 -17.11 14.63 10.93
CA ASN A 132 -18.50 14.45 10.48
C ASN A 132 -18.55 14.00 9.01
N TYR A 133 -18.33 12.69 8.81
CA TYR A 133 -18.31 12.02 7.51
C TYR A 133 -19.41 10.94 7.38
N GLY A 134 -20.59 11.17 7.98
CA GLY A 134 -21.72 10.23 7.87
C GLY A 134 -21.51 8.91 8.62
N GLY A 135 -20.78 8.93 9.73
CA GLY A 135 -20.44 7.74 10.51
C GLY A 135 -19.31 6.89 9.91
N ALA A 136 -18.57 7.45 8.94
CA ALA A 136 -17.40 6.80 8.36
C ALA A 136 -16.32 6.53 9.42
N ARG A 137 -15.67 5.38 9.33
CA ARG A 137 -14.63 4.95 10.28
C ARG A 137 -13.51 4.19 9.59
N VAL A 138 -12.28 4.33 10.07
CA VAL A 138 -11.13 3.60 9.54
C VAL A 138 -11.15 2.15 10.04
N VAL A 139 -11.09 1.19 9.12
CA VAL A 139 -11.08 -0.26 9.41
C VAL A 139 -9.72 -0.92 9.18
N TYR A 140 -8.85 -0.28 8.41
CA TYR A 140 -7.49 -0.75 8.13
C TYR A 140 -6.60 0.41 7.68
N GLY A 141 -5.30 0.31 7.93
CA GLY A 141 -4.29 1.26 7.47
C GLY A 141 -2.93 0.59 7.29
N ASP A 142 -2.27 0.87 6.17
CA ASP A 142 -0.99 0.30 5.78
C ASP A 142 -0.07 1.41 5.27
N THR A 143 0.87 1.83 6.11
CA THR A 143 1.94 2.82 5.84
C THR A 143 1.51 4.21 5.37
N ASP A 144 0.96 4.26 4.17
CA ASP A 144 0.58 5.41 3.36
C ASP A 144 -0.88 5.38 2.92
N SER A 145 -1.57 4.25 3.16
CA SER A 145 -2.97 4.04 2.81
C SER A 145 -3.87 3.83 4.04
N MET A 146 -5.13 4.24 3.93
CA MET A 146 -6.17 3.95 4.90
C MET A 146 -7.49 3.57 4.22
N PHE A 147 -8.21 2.67 4.89
CA PHE A 147 -9.45 2.07 4.43
C PHE A 147 -10.57 2.56 5.32
N VAL A 148 -11.51 3.30 4.75
CA VAL A 148 -12.59 3.96 5.47
C VAL A 148 -13.92 3.29 5.11
N LEU A 149 -14.55 2.64 6.08
CA LEU A 149 -15.89 2.08 5.93
C LEU A 149 -16.94 3.19 5.99
N CYS A 150 -17.85 3.21 5.02
CA CYS A 150 -19.01 4.12 4.99
C CYS A 150 -20.32 3.32 5.17
N PRO A 151 -20.75 3.08 6.42
CA PRO A 151 -21.88 2.20 6.69
C PRO A 151 -23.17 2.74 6.10
N GLY A 152 -23.95 1.88 5.44
CA GLY A 152 -25.24 2.24 4.82
C GLY A 152 -25.19 3.27 3.69
N SER A 153 -24.00 3.66 3.24
CA SER A 153 -23.81 4.62 2.14
C SER A 153 -23.86 3.93 0.77
N SER A 154 -24.35 4.62 -0.24
CA SER A 154 -24.22 4.19 -1.64
C SER A 154 -22.78 4.40 -2.16
N ARG A 155 -22.42 3.76 -3.28
CA ARG A 155 -21.11 3.98 -3.93
C ARG A 155 -20.89 5.44 -4.31
N ALA A 156 -21.93 6.12 -4.80
CA ALA A 156 -21.85 7.52 -5.20
C ALA A 156 -21.57 8.44 -4.00
N GLU A 157 -22.29 8.25 -2.89
CA GLU A 157 -22.05 8.98 -1.63
C GLU A 157 -20.66 8.69 -1.08
N ALA A 158 -20.19 7.44 -1.16
CA ALA A 158 -18.85 7.09 -0.72
C ALA A 158 -17.76 7.80 -1.56
N PHE A 159 -17.96 8.04 -2.86
CA PHE A 159 -17.04 8.87 -3.67
C PHE A 159 -17.03 10.32 -3.20
N GLU A 160 -18.17 10.88 -2.84
CA GLU A 160 -18.27 12.25 -2.32
C GLU A 160 -17.60 12.39 -0.95
N ILE A 161 -17.88 11.46 -0.04
CA ILE A 161 -17.24 11.37 1.28
C ILE A 161 -15.72 11.21 1.11
N GLY A 162 -15.28 10.33 0.21
CA GLY A 162 -13.85 10.08 -0.04
C GLY A 162 -13.13 11.31 -0.57
N ARG A 163 -13.73 12.06 -1.49
CA ARG A 163 -13.17 13.34 -1.97
C ARG A 163 -13.08 14.37 -0.84
N LYS A 164 -14.15 14.51 -0.05
CA LYS A 164 -14.16 15.43 1.09
C LYS A 164 -13.07 15.11 2.11
N ILE A 165 -12.91 13.83 2.48
CA ILE A 165 -11.82 13.39 3.37
C ILE A 165 -10.45 13.69 2.73
N ALA A 166 -10.27 13.38 1.44
CA ALA A 166 -9.01 13.63 0.75
C ALA A 166 -8.63 15.13 0.77
N ASP A 167 -9.59 16.01 0.52
CA ASP A 167 -9.38 17.47 0.54
C ASP A 167 -9.12 17.98 1.96
N ASP A 168 -9.93 17.57 2.95
CA ASP A 168 -9.77 17.98 4.34
C ASP A 168 -8.41 17.58 4.92
N VAL A 169 -7.99 16.31 4.70
CA VAL A 169 -6.68 15.82 5.15
C VAL A 169 -5.55 16.49 4.39
N THR A 170 -5.69 16.73 3.08
CA THR A 170 -4.67 17.44 2.29
C THR A 170 -4.48 18.87 2.80
N ASN A 171 -5.58 19.59 3.08
CA ASN A 171 -5.54 20.95 3.60
C ASN A 171 -4.96 21.04 5.03
N ALA A 172 -5.07 19.97 5.82
CA ALA A 172 -4.47 19.88 7.15
C ALA A 172 -2.95 19.60 7.13
N ASN A 173 -2.36 19.35 5.96
CA ASN A 173 -0.96 19.01 5.79
C ASN A 173 -0.20 20.07 4.94
N PRO A 174 1.11 20.24 5.15
CA PRO A 174 1.92 21.13 4.33
C PRO A 174 2.10 20.60 2.90
N ASN A 175 2.14 21.52 1.92
CA ASN A 175 2.50 21.19 0.53
C ASN A 175 3.90 20.57 0.47
N PRO A 176 4.16 19.44 -0.23
CA PRO A 176 3.29 18.71 -1.18
C PRO A 176 2.62 17.44 -0.64
N VAL A 177 2.42 17.31 0.67
CA VAL A 177 1.74 16.14 1.25
C VAL A 177 0.25 16.17 0.86
N LYS A 178 -0.14 15.26 -0.03
CA LYS A 178 -1.50 15.17 -0.57
C LYS A 178 -2.07 13.76 -0.42
N LEU A 179 -3.29 13.70 0.11
CA LEU A 179 -4.07 12.47 0.15
C LEU A 179 -4.91 12.35 -1.12
N LYS A 180 -4.91 11.19 -1.76
CA LYS A 180 -5.70 10.92 -2.96
C LYS A 180 -6.73 9.85 -2.68
N LEU A 181 -7.95 10.08 -3.17
CA LEU A 181 -8.91 9.00 -3.37
C LEU A 181 -8.42 8.12 -4.53
N GLU A 182 -8.06 6.87 -4.22
CA GLU A 182 -7.60 5.91 -5.22
C GLU A 182 -8.80 5.19 -5.84
N LYS A 183 -9.61 4.54 -4.99
CA LYS A 183 -10.72 3.69 -5.41
C LYS A 183 -11.69 3.43 -4.26
N ILE A 184 -12.85 2.89 -4.59
CA ILE A 184 -13.82 2.34 -3.64
C ILE A 184 -13.90 0.84 -3.84
N MET A 185 -13.83 0.07 -2.76
CA MET A 185 -14.01 -1.37 -2.77
C MET A 185 -15.40 -1.73 -2.26
N HIS A 186 -16.20 -2.40 -3.11
CA HIS A 186 -17.58 -2.78 -2.77
C HIS A 186 -18.04 -4.00 -3.61
N PRO A 187 -18.16 -5.21 -3.02
CA PRO A 187 -17.83 -5.58 -1.64
C PRO A 187 -16.33 -5.78 -1.41
N LEU A 188 -15.92 -5.86 -0.13
CA LEU A 188 -14.54 -6.08 0.32
C LEU A 188 -14.47 -7.21 1.36
N ILE A 189 -13.47 -8.08 1.24
CA ILE A 189 -13.04 -9.03 2.26
C ILE A 189 -11.66 -8.60 2.75
N LEU A 190 -11.57 -8.25 4.02
CA LEU A 190 -10.29 -8.04 4.72
C LEU A 190 -9.98 -9.31 5.52
N GLU A 191 -8.87 -9.97 5.19
CA GLU A 191 -8.44 -11.18 5.90
C GLU A 191 -7.39 -10.83 6.96
N SER A 192 -6.27 -10.25 6.55
CA SER A 192 -5.18 -9.85 7.43
C SER A 192 -4.37 -8.71 6.82
N LYS A 193 -3.33 -8.26 7.53
CA LYS A 193 -2.38 -7.27 7.01
C LYS A 193 -1.89 -7.66 5.61
N LYS A 194 -2.03 -6.74 4.66
CA LYS A 194 -1.67 -6.91 3.24
C LYS A 194 -2.34 -8.12 2.56
N ARG A 195 -3.49 -8.58 3.05
CA ARG A 195 -4.30 -9.67 2.50
C ARG A 195 -5.77 -9.27 2.43
N TYR A 196 -6.23 -8.91 1.24
CA TYR A 196 -7.61 -8.50 1.01
C TYR A 196 -8.02 -8.70 -0.44
N VAL A 197 -9.33 -8.80 -0.66
CA VAL A 197 -9.92 -8.98 -1.99
C VAL A 197 -11.27 -8.29 -2.09
N GLY A 198 -11.56 -7.67 -3.23
CA GLY A 198 -12.85 -7.05 -3.47
C GLY A 198 -12.99 -6.52 -4.89
N MET A 199 -14.14 -5.92 -5.17
CA MET A 199 -14.40 -5.25 -6.44
C MET A 199 -14.05 -3.77 -6.28
N SER A 200 -13.05 -3.30 -7.03
CA SER A 200 -12.61 -1.91 -7.02
C SER A 200 -13.28 -1.08 -8.12
N TYR A 201 -13.64 0.16 -7.76
CA TYR A 201 -14.22 1.17 -8.65
C TYR A 201 -13.41 2.45 -8.53
N GLU A 202 -12.92 2.98 -9.65
CA GLU A 202 -12.12 4.22 -9.67
C GLU A 202 -13.00 5.44 -9.98
N SER A 203 -14.14 5.22 -10.68
CA SER A 203 -15.06 6.27 -11.08
C SER A 203 -16.51 5.97 -10.70
N ILE A 204 -17.32 7.03 -10.54
CA ILE A 204 -18.77 6.90 -10.26
C ILE A 204 -19.51 6.18 -11.39
N ASN A 205 -19.09 6.39 -12.64
CA ASN A 205 -19.77 5.88 -13.84
C ASN A 205 -19.33 4.46 -14.23
N GLU A 206 -18.50 3.79 -13.42
CA GLU A 206 -18.07 2.42 -13.67
C GLU A 206 -19.09 1.43 -13.09
N ASP A 207 -19.88 0.84 -13.98
CA ASP A 207 -20.84 -0.20 -13.61
C ASP A 207 -20.14 -1.54 -13.30
N GLU A 208 -19.11 -1.88 -14.08
CA GLU A 208 -18.29 -3.09 -13.89
C GLU A 208 -17.05 -2.77 -13.04
N GLY A 209 -16.98 -3.36 -11.85
CA GLY A 209 -15.81 -3.24 -10.98
C GLY A 209 -14.66 -4.12 -11.47
N ILE A 210 -13.44 -3.72 -11.14
CA ILE A 210 -12.25 -4.54 -11.37
C ILE A 210 -12.04 -5.45 -10.17
N PHE A 211 -11.80 -6.74 -10.41
CA PHE A 211 -11.42 -7.66 -9.33
C PHE A 211 -10.01 -7.34 -8.85
N ASP A 212 -9.89 -6.85 -7.61
CA ASP A 212 -8.63 -6.47 -6.98
C ASP A 212 -8.34 -7.41 -5.81
N ALA A 213 -7.19 -8.08 -5.87
CA ALA A 213 -6.75 -9.05 -4.89
C ALA A 213 -5.29 -8.75 -4.51
N VAL A 214 -5.06 -8.52 -3.21
CA VAL A 214 -3.75 -8.17 -2.68
C VAL A 214 -3.33 -9.23 -1.68
N GLY A 215 -2.16 -9.84 -1.92
CA GLY A 215 -1.54 -10.82 -1.01
C GLY A 215 -2.23 -12.18 -0.91
N ILE A 216 -3.40 -12.35 -1.54
CA ILE A 216 -4.16 -13.60 -1.61
C ILE A 216 -3.46 -14.61 -2.54
N GLU A 217 -3.66 -15.89 -2.30
CA GLU A 217 -3.07 -17.01 -3.03
C GLU A 217 -3.31 -16.98 -4.54
N THR A 218 -4.33 -16.24 -5.00
CA THR A 218 -4.66 -16.05 -6.42
C THR A 218 -3.63 -15.23 -7.18
N VAL A 219 -2.99 -14.25 -6.52
CA VAL A 219 -2.00 -13.35 -7.15
C VAL A 219 -0.56 -13.75 -6.85
N ARG A 220 -0.35 -14.68 -5.93
CA ARG A 220 0.97 -15.19 -5.59
C ARG A 220 1.44 -16.21 -6.63
N ARG A 221 2.73 -16.17 -6.97
CA ARG A 221 3.36 -17.07 -7.96
C ARG A 221 4.00 -18.32 -7.36
N ASP A 222 3.85 -18.47 -6.05
CA ASP A 222 4.58 -19.45 -5.26
C ASP A 222 3.75 -20.71 -4.94
N SER A 223 2.50 -20.73 -5.41
CA SER A 223 1.53 -21.82 -5.44
C SER A 223 1.38 -22.40 -6.86
N CYS A 224 0.66 -23.52 -6.98
CA CYS A 224 0.37 -24.11 -8.28
C CYS A 224 -0.78 -23.35 -9.01
N PRO A 225 -0.82 -23.38 -10.36
CA PRO A 225 -1.85 -22.69 -11.16
C PRO A 225 -3.30 -23.13 -10.91
N LEU A 226 -3.51 -24.26 -10.23
CA LEU A 226 -4.85 -24.67 -9.78
C LEU A 226 -5.41 -23.71 -8.73
N VAL A 227 -4.60 -23.32 -7.74
CA VAL A 227 -5.05 -22.51 -6.60
C VAL A 227 -5.55 -21.14 -7.05
N SER A 228 -4.92 -20.55 -8.07
CA SER A 228 -5.33 -19.24 -8.60
C SER A 228 -6.64 -19.28 -9.40
N ARG A 229 -7.11 -20.45 -9.84
CA ARG A 229 -8.35 -20.60 -10.62
C ARG A 229 -9.62 -20.77 -9.77
N VAL A 230 -9.48 -21.06 -8.48
CA VAL A 230 -10.58 -21.59 -7.65
C VAL A 230 -11.40 -20.51 -6.91
N SER A 231 -11.33 -19.24 -7.30
CA SER A 231 -11.76 -18.10 -6.46
C SER A 231 -13.18 -17.54 -6.64
N ASP A 232 -14.12 -18.19 -7.35
CA ASP A 232 -15.44 -17.61 -7.63
C ASP A 232 -16.56 -18.08 -6.65
N MET A 233 -17.13 -17.14 -5.89
CA MET A 233 -17.70 -17.36 -4.55
C MET A 233 -19.15 -17.90 -4.54
N SER A 234 -19.95 -17.65 -5.57
CA SER A 234 -21.40 -17.95 -5.56
C SER A 234 -21.74 -19.39 -5.98
N ARG A 235 -20.82 -20.06 -6.69
CA ARG A 235 -20.94 -21.47 -7.09
C ARG A 235 -19.90 -22.35 -6.39
N MET A 236 -19.17 -21.76 -5.44
CA MET A 236 -17.88 -22.26 -4.95
C MET A 236 -17.97 -23.63 -4.29
N VAL A 237 -18.97 -23.92 -3.46
CA VAL A 237 -19.04 -25.24 -2.79
C VAL A 237 -19.19 -26.38 -3.79
N ARG A 238 -20.11 -26.24 -4.76
CA ARG A 238 -20.29 -27.26 -5.82
C ARG A 238 -19.14 -27.28 -6.80
N TYR A 239 -18.59 -26.11 -7.15
CA TYR A 239 -17.44 -26.01 -8.04
C TYR A 239 -16.20 -26.64 -7.40
N LEU A 240 -15.91 -26.33 -6.13
CA LEU A 240 -14.84 -26.94 -5.33
C LEU A 240 -15.03 -28.44 -5.26
N ASP A 241 -16.22 -28.91 -4.89
CA ASP A 241 -16.52 -30.34 -4.80
C ASP A 241 -16.28 -31.05 -6.15
N MET A 242 -16.69 -30.41 -7.25
CA MET A 242 -16.44 -30.92 -8.61
C MET A 242 -14.94 -30.90 -8.98
N GLN A 243 -14.20 -29.85 -8.66
CA GLN A 243 -12.76 -29.75 -8.93
C GLN A 243 -11.99 -30.79 -8.11
N LEU A 244 -12.28 -30.89 -6.81
CA LEU A 244 -11.67 -31.85 -5.90
C LEU A 244 -11.98 -33.29 -6.30
N SER A 245 -13.20 -33.57 -6.74
CA SER A 245 -13.61 -34.91 -7.21
C SER A 245 -12.99 -35.30 -8.57
N ASN A 246 -12.39 -34.37 -9.31
CA ASN A 246 -11.77 -34.64 -10.61
C ASN A 246 -10.26 -34.32 -10.62
N LEU A 247 -9.62 -34.21 -9.45
CA LEU A 247 -8.18 -33.90 -9.34
C LEU A 247 -7.30 -34.85 -10.17
N ASP A 248 -7.67 -36.13 -10.22
CA ASP A 248 -7.02 -37.19 -10.97
C ASP A 248 -7.09 -37.01 -12.51
N LYS A 249 -8.06 -36.23 -12.99
CA LYS A 249 -8.29 -35.97 -14.42
C LYS A 249 -7.73 -34.62 -14.88
N MET A 250 -7.21 -33.81 -13.96
CA MET A 250 -6.67 -32.49 -14.28
C MET A 250 -5.28 -32.61 -14.93
N PRO A 251 -4.91 -31.69 -15.83
CA PRO A 251 -3.60 -31.72 -16.46
C PRO A 251 -2.50 -31.45 -15.43
N VAL A 252 -1.39 -32.19 -15.53
CA VAL A 252 -0.25 -32.09 -14.60
C VAL A 252 0.31 -30.66 -14.53
N SER A 253 0.18 -29.87 -15.62
CA SER A 253 0.54 -28.45 -15.66
C SER A 253 -0.07 -27.62 -14.54
N ASP A 254 -1.25 -28.01 -14.04
CA ASP A 254 -1.99 -27.28 -13.02
C ASP A 254 -1.41 -27.46 -11.62
N PHE A 255 -0.53 -28.45 -11.46
CA PHE A 255 0.14 -28.81 -10.21
C PHE A 255 1.62 -28.42 -10.21
N VAL A 256 2.10 -27.71 -11.24
CA VAL A 256 3.50 -27.28 -11.33
C VAL A 256 3.76 -26.14 -10.34
N PHE A 257 4.73 -26.33 -9.46
CA PHE A 257 5.23 -25.29 -8.57
C PHE A 257 6.41 -24.57 -9.20
N SER A 258 6.39 -23.23 -9.14
CA SER A 258 7.50 -22.39 -9.59
C SER A 258 8.09 -21.66 -8.38
N ARG A 259 9.36 -21.93 -8.06
CA ARG A 259 10.09 -21.28 -6.96
C ARG A 259 11.44 -20.80 -7.47
N GLU A 260 11.85 -19.63 -6.97
CA GLU A 260 13.17 -19.07 -7.28
C GLU A 260 14.27 -19.95 -6.66
N TYR A 261 15.27 -20.32 -7.47
CA TYR A 261 16.46 -21.00 -6.99
C TYR A 261 17.51 -19.97 -6.55
N ARG A 262 17.92 -20.04 -5.28
CA ARG A 262 18.99 -19.20 -4.72
C ARG A 262 20.30 -19.97 -4.74
N LYS A 263 21.40 -19.35 -5.17
CA LYS A 263 22.72 -20.00 -5.22
C LYS A 263 23.28 -20.36 -3.84
N SER A 264 22.80 -19.71 -2.78
CA SER A 264 23.25 -19.90 -1.42
C SER A 264 22.07 -20.30 -0.53
N TYR A 265 22.16 -21.51 0.03
CA TYR A 265 21.28 -22.01 1.08
C TYR A 265 22.13 -22.38 2.29
N ALA A 266 21.56 -22.29 3.49
CA ALA A 266 22.21 -22.84 4.67
C ALA A 266 22.44 -24.36 4.50
N GLU A 267 23.50 -24.90 5.10
CA GLU A 267 23.83 -26.33 4.98
C GLU A 267 22.70 -27.24 5.49
N SER A 268 21.98 -26.80 6.52
CA SER A 268 20.81 -27.50 7.09
C SER A 268 19.50 -27.25 6.33
N ALA A 269 19.49 -26.41 5.30
CA ALA A 269 18.25 -26.06 4.61
C ALA A 269 17.80 -27.18 3.68
N VAL A 270 16.67 -27.81 4.02
CA VAL A 270 15.98 -28.79 3.18
C VAL A 270 14.96 -28.04 2.32
N VAL A 271 15.38 -27.63 1.13
CA VAL A 271 14.54 -26.86 0.19
C VAL A 271 14.34 -27.69 -1.07
N ALA A 272 13.09 -27.93 -1.47
CA ALA A 272 12.77 -28.75 -2.64
C ALA A 272 13.44 -28.25 -3.93
N SER A 273 13.46 -26.94 -4.17
CA SER A 273 14.13 -26.35 -5.35
C SER A 273 15.65 -26.52 -5.32
N LYS A 274 16.27 -26.65 -4.14
CA LYS A 274 17.69 -26.98 -3.99
C LYS A 274 17.93 -28.44 -4.36
N LEU A 275 17.18 -29.35 -3.75
CA LEU A 275 17.32 -30.80 -3.96
C LEU A 275 17.05 -31.26 -5.40
N ILE A 276 16.21 -30.53 -6.15
CA ILE A 276 15.93 -30.82 -7.57
C ILE A 276 17.03 -30.27 -8.49
N ALA A 277 17.73 -29.22 -8.07
CA ALA A 277 18.76 -28.56 -8.87
C ALA A 277 20.16 -29.15 -8.68
N GLU A 278 20.38 -29.88 -7.57
CA GLU A 278 21.59 -30.68 -7.26
C GLU A 278 21.51 -32.08 -7.88
#